data_AF-A0A7L2RW25-F1
#
_entry.id   AF-A0A7L2RW25-F1
#
_cell.length_a   1.000
_cell.length_b   1.000
_cell.length_c   1.000
_cell.angle_alpha   90.00
_cell.angle_beta   90.00
_cell.angle_gamma   90.00
#
_symmetry.space_group_name_H-M   'P 1'
#
loop_
_entity.id
_entity.type
_entity.pdbx_description
1 polymer ?
#
loop_
_entity_poly.entity_id
_entity_poly.type
_entity_poly.pdbx_seq_one_letter_code
_entity_poly.pdbx_strand_id
1 'polypeptide(L)'
;MARQSPKHQALLCEQPSDEGEPSAPPEPRSALLQSYQLYAVIDAVPVRRWKEFMRMLELREAEIELVELEVAHIRDQQYEMLKRWCQQTSATLDRVFAALERMELAGCAEALRQSLPVGP
;
A
#
# COMPACT_ATOMS: atom_id res chain seq x y z
N MET A 1 63.70 -30.64 -26.47
CA MET A 1 63.73 -29.23 -25.98
C MET A 1 62.37 -28.64 -26.31
N ALA A 2 61.58 -28.03 -25.44
CA ALA A 2 61.69 -27.71 -24.03
C ALA A 2 60.25 -27.53 -23.50
N ARG A 3 60.01 -27.99 -22.26
CA ARG A 3 59.22 -27.33 -21.19
C ARG A 3 57.76 -26.93 -21.49
N GLN A 4 56.76 -27.07 -20.62
CA GLN A 4 56.54 -27.58 -19.27
C GLN A 4 55.01 -27.37 -19.08
N SER A 5 54.29 -28.33 -18.53
CA SER A 5 53.04 -28.08 -17.77
C SER A 5 53.41 -27.39 -16.43
N PRO A 6 52.53 -26.96 -15.48
CA PRO A 6 51.07 -27.15 -15.33
C PRO A 6 50.28 -25.97 -14.66
N LYS A 7 48.96 -26.15 -14.49
CA LYS A 7 48.05 -25.78 -13.36
C LYS A 7 48.39 -24.61 -12.41
N HIS A 8 47.48 -23.64 -12.30
CA HIS A 8 47.17 -22.87 -11.08
C HIS A 8 45.65 -22.84 -10.88
N GLN A 9 45.03 -23.89 -10.34
CA GLN A 9 44.58 -24.00 -8.95
C GLN A 9 44.98 -22.88 -7.96
N ALA A 10 43.99 -22.58 -7.10
CA ALA A 10 44.01 -21.96 -5.78
C ALA A 10 43.70 -20.45 -5.76
N LEU A 11 42.52 -20.04 -5.28
CA LEU A 11 42.09 -19.87 -3.88
C LEU A 11 42.61 -18.57 -3.25
N LEU A 12 41.73 -17.95 -2.45
CA LEU A 12 41.93 -16.87 -1.48
C LEU A 12 41.50 -15.49 -2.03
N CYS A 13 40.24 -15.08 -1.82
CA CYS A 13 39.78 -14.34 -0.63
C CYS A 13 40.78 -13.29 -0.20
N GLU A 14 40.51 -12.01 -0.51
CA GLU A 14 40.59 -10.87 0.42
C GLU A 14 39.59 -9.78 -0.04
N GLN A 15 38.52 -9.57 0.75
CA GLN A 15 37.72 -8.32 0.83
C GLN A 15 38.60 -7.21 1.50
N PRO A 16 38.21 -5.93 1.72
CA PRO A 16 36.89 -5.29 1.67
C PRO A 16 36.90 -3.83 1.14
N SER A 17 35.73 -3.19 1.07
CA SER A 17 35.44 -1.77 1.36
C SER A 17 34.10 -1.46 0.69
N ASP A 18 33.02 -1.46 1.46
CA ASP A 18 32.59 -0.26 2.19
C ASP A 18 32.38 0.91 1.23
N GLU A 19 31.34 0.80 0.42
CA GLU A 19 30.60 1.99 0.02
C GLU A 19 29.18 1.73 0.48
N GLY A 20 28.92 2.21 1.71
CA GLY A 20 27.62 2.24 2.33
C GLY A 20 26.61 2.77 1.34
N GLU A 21 25.78 1.84 0.85
CA GLU A 21 24.48 2.14 0.29
C GLU A 21 23.84 3.19 1.22
N PRO A 22 23.45 4.38 0.72
CA PRO A 22 22.82 5.34 1.58
C PRO A 22 21.56 4.66 2.06
N SER A 23 21.60 4.25 3.33
CA SER A 23 20.45 3.90 4.13
C SER A 23 19.58 5.14 4.07
N ALA A 24 18.75 5.20 3.03
CA ALA A 24 17.68 6.15 2.96
C ALA A 24 16.94 5.94 4.28
N PRO A 25 16.80 6.98 5.12
CA PRO A 25 15.99 6.83 6.31
C PRO A 25 14.66 6.23 5.84
N PRO A 26 14.07 5.24 6.53
CA PRO A 26 12.67 4.98 6.33
C PRO A 26 12.03 6.33 6.60
N GLU A 27 11.67 7.04 5.53
CA GLU A 27 10.94 8.28 5.66
C GLU A 27 9.82 7.94 6.63
N PRO A 28 9.53 8.78 7.63
CA PRO A 28 8.30 8.64 8.38
C PRO A 28 7.17 8.95 7.39
N ARG A 29 6.95 8.03 6.45
CA ARG A 29 5.74 7.87 5.67
C ARG A 29 4.75 7.51 6.74
N SER A 30 4.11 8.53 7.30
CA SER A 30 2.77 8.42 7.85
C SER A 30 2.07 7.35 7.03
N ALA A 31 1.91 6.14 7.57
CA ALA A 31 1.91 4.89 6.80
C ALA A 31 0.85 4.91 5.68
N LEU A 32 1.23 5.39 4.50
CA LEU A 32 0.31 5.47 3.38
C LEU A 32 0.01 4.04 2.96
N LEU A 33 -1.27 3.68 2.97
CA LEU A 33 -1.73 2.36 2.52
C LEU A 33 -1.14 2.05 1.15
N GLN A 34 -0.65 0.82 1.00
CA GLN A 34 -0.07 0.37 -0.26
C GLN A 34 -1.14 0.24 -1.34
N SER A 35 -0.78 0.39 -2.63
CA SER A 35 -1.75 0.35 -3.73
C SER A 35 -2.61 -0.92 -3.72
N TYR A 36 -2.03 -2.08 -3.40
CA TYR A 36 -2.78 -3.34 -3.31
C TYR A 36 -3.81 -3.32 -2.18
N GLN A 37 -3.52 -2.64 -1.06
CA GLN A 37 -4.45 -2.50 0.08
C GLN A 37 -5.63 -1.61 -0.31
N LEU A 38 -5.39 -0.56 -1.11
CA LEU A 38 -6.47 0.29 -1.63
C LEU A 38 -7.42 -0.51 -2.51
N TYR A 39 -6.90 -1.33 -3.43
CA TYR A 39 -7.74 -2.19 -4.27
C TYR A 39 -8.49 -3.23 -3.46
N ALA A 40 -7.86 -3.84 -2.45
CA ALA A 40 -8.53 -4.75 -1.54
C ALA A 40 -9.74 -4.09 -0.83
N VAL A 41 -9.60 -2.83 -0.41
CA VAL A 41 -10.72 -2.05 0.16
C VAL A 41 -11.81 -1.78 -0.89
N ILE A 42 -11.44 -1.42 -2.11
CA ILE A 42 -12.38 -1.19 -3.22
C ILE A 42 -13.20 -2.44 -3.52
N ASP A 43 -12.55 -3.60 -3.53
CA ASP A 43 -13.20 -4.88 -3.82
C ASP A 43 -14.10 -5.35 -2.67
N ALA A 44 -13.76 -5.01 -1.42
CA ALA A 44 -14.53 -5.39 -0.24
C ALA A 44 -15.78 -4.50 0.00
N VAL A 45 -15.72 -3.21 -0.33
CA VAL A 45 -16.77 -2.24 0.01
C VAL A 45 -17.81 -2.11 -1.12
N PRO A 46 -19.11 -2.31 -0.85
CA PRO A 46 -20.15 -2.15 -1.87
C PRO A 46 -20.18 -0.73 -2.45
N VAL A 47 -20.15 -0.61 -3.78
CA VAL A 47 -20.17 0.68 -4.51
C VAL A 47 -21.30 1.61 -4.03
N ARG A 48 -22.48 1.06 -3.72
CA ARG A 48 -23.64 1.85 -3.23
C ARG A 48 -23.41 2.54 -1.90
N ARG A 49 -22.52 2.00 -1.05
CA ARG A 49 -22.17 2.56 0.27
C ARG A 49 -20.81 3.28 0.27
N TRP A 50 -20.20 3.42 -0.90
CA TRP A 50 -18.84 3.97 -1.01
C TRP A 50 -18.71 5.41 -0.48
N LYS A 51 -19.63 6.30 -0.86
CA LYS A 51 -19.59 7.69 -0.40
C LYS A 51 -19.81 7.82 1.11
N GLU A 52 -20.74 7.03 1.64
CA GLU A 52 -20.97 6.93 3.09
C GLU A 52 -19.70 6.46 3.81
N PHE A 53 -18.99 5.49 3.22
CA PHE A 53 -17.71 5.00 3.73
C PHE A 53 -16.62 6.08 3.70
N MET A 54 -16.47 6.81 2.60
CA MET A 54 -15.49 7.90 2.53
C MET A 54 -15.78 9.04 3.52
N ARG A 55 -17.06 9.34 3.77
CA ARG A 55 -17.47 10.25 4.84
C ARG A 55 -17.09 9.74 6.23
N MET A 56 -17.26 8.45 6.47
CA MET A 56 -16.87 7.79 7.74
C MET A 56 -15.36 7.84 7.97
N LEU A 57 -14.58 7.78 6.89
CA LEU A 57 -13.13 7.99 6.91
C LEU A 57 -12.72 9.45 7.04
N GLU A 58 -13.68 10.37 7.11
CA GLU A 58 -13.50 11.81 7.25
C GLU A 58 -12.81 12.45 6.02
N LEU A 59 -12.99 11.86 4.83
CA LEU A 59 -12.69 12.58 3.60
C LEU A 59 -13.73 13.70 3.43
N ARG A 60 -13.25 14.92 3.15
CA ARG A 60 -14.11 16.10 2.99
C ARG A 60 -15.09 15.92 1.84
N GLU A 61 -16.33 16.36 2.03
CA GLU A 61 -17.38 16.31 1.00
C GLU A 61 -16.94 16.95 -0.32
N ALA A 62 -16.28 18.12 -0.24
CA ALA A 62 -15.76 18.80 -1.42
C ALA A 62 -14.74 17.95 -2.21
N GLU A 63 -13.94 17.13 -1.52
CA GLU A 63 -13.00 16.23 -2.19
C GLU A 63 -13.73 15.07 -2.88
N ILE A 64 -14.75 14.51 -2.23
CA ILE A 64 -15.61 13.46 -2.81
C ILE A 64 -16.28 13.98 -4.09
N GLU A 65 -16.92 15.15 -4.00
CA GLU A 65 -17.59 15.80 -5.15
C GLU A 65 -16.61 16.12 -6.28
N LEU A 66 -15.41 16.63 -5.95
CA LEU A 66 -14.38 16.92 -6.94
C LEU A 66 -13.93 15.66 -7.67
N VAL A 67 -13.73 14.53 -6.97
CA VAL A 67 -13.38 13.26 -7.62
C VAL A 67 -14.48 12.79 -8.56
N GLU A 68 -15.75 12.87 -8.16
CA GLU A 68 -16.89 12.47 -8.99
C GLU A 68 -17.00 13.30 -10.28
N LEU A 69 -16.57 14.56 -10.24
CA LEU A 69 -16.54 15.44 -11.40
C LEU A 69 -15.34 15.19 -12.33
N GLU A 70 -14.15 14.98 -11.75
CA GLU A 70 -12.90 14.84 -12.50
C GLU A 70 -12.70 13.45 -13.12
N VAL A 71 -13.22 12.41 -12.47
CA VAL A 71 -12.93 11.02 -12.81
C VAL A 71 -14.19 10.33 -13.31
N ALA A 72 -14.21 9.90 -14.57
CA ALA A 72 -15.40 9.33 -15.20
C ALA A 72 -15.73 7.91 -14.73
N HIS A 73 -14.72 7.08 -14.47
CA HIS A 73 -14.92 5.68 -14.12
C HIS A 73 -15.05 5.49 -12.62
N ILE A 74 -16.11 4.79 -12.20
CA ILE A 74 -16.42 4.56 -10.77
C ILE A 74 -15.24 3.94 -10.02
N ARG A 75 -14.60 2.91 -10.58
CA ARG A 75 -13.46 2.26 -9.91
C ARG A 75 -12.29 3.22 -9.69
N ASP A 76 -12.02 4.08 -10.67
CA ASP A 76 -10.97 5.08 -10.60
C ASP A 76 -11.35 6.19 -9.59
N GLN A 77 -12.63 6.56 -9.51
CA GLN A 77 -13.13 7.46 -8.46
C GLN A 77 -12.87 6.87 -7.07
N GLN A 78 -13.20 5.59 -6.85
CA GLN A 78 -12.99 4.92 -5.58
C GLN A 78 -11.50 4.93 -5.18
N TYR A 79 -10.63 4.61 -6.13
CA TYR A 79 -9.18 4.66 -5.91
C TYR A 79 -8.69 6.07 -5.58
N GLU A 80 -9.09 7.08 -6.34
CA GLU A 80 -8.60 8.44 -6.15
C GLU A 80 -9.14 9.08 -4.86
N MET A 81 -10.36 8.73 -4.43
CA MET A 81 -10.89 9.10 -3.12
C MET A 81 -10.04 8.53 -1.98
N LEU A 82 -9.69 7.24 -2.03
CA LEU A 82 -8.82 6.63 -1.02
C LEU A 82 -7.43 7.26 -1.01
N LYS A 83 -6.87 7.51 -2.19
CA LYS A 83 -5.55 8.14 -2.33
C LYS A 83 -5.53 9.55 -1.73
N ARG A 84 -6.56 10.37 -2.00
CA ARG A 84 -6.72 11.70 -1.39
C ARG A 84 -6.88 11.61 0.14
N TRP A 85 -7.65 10.66 0.63
CA TRP A 85 -7.79 10.41 2.06
C TRP A 85 -6.45 10.03 2.73
N CYS A 86 -5.66 9.18 2.08
CA CYS A 86 -4.31 8.81 2.50
C CYS A 86 -3.37 10.02 2.58
N GLN A 87 -3.47 10.96 1.64
CA GLN A 87 -2.62 12.15 1.61
C GLN A 87 -3.01 13.18 2.68
N GLN A 88 -4.28 13.25 3.05
CA GLN A 88 -4.81 14.30 3.94
C GLN A 88 -4.90 13.88 5.40
N THR A 89 -4.81 12.58 5.69
CA THR A 89 -5.01 12.05 7.04
C THR A 89 -3.97 10.99 7.39
N SER A 90 -3.88 10.63 8.68
CA SER A 90 -3.15 9.42 9.07
C SER A 90 -3.99 8.19 8.68
N ALA A 91 -3.89 7.80 7.41
CA ALA A 91 -4.61 6.65 6.88
C ALA A 91 -3.97 5.35 7.37
N THR A 92 -4.78 4.48 7.97
CA THR A 92 -4.34 3.16 8.44
C THR A 92 -5.43 2.15 8.18
N LEU A 93 -5.05 0.86 8.10
CA LEU A 93 -6.03 -0.22 7.97
C LEU A 93 -6.95 -0.28 9.19
N ASP A 94 -6.46 0.05 10.39
CA ASP A 94 -7.30 0.15 11.59
C ASP A 94 -8.45 1.15 11.43
N ARG A 95 -8.20 2.31 10.81
CA ARG A 95 -9.27 3.29 10.55
C ARG A 95 -10.28 2.78 9.53
N VAL A 96 -9.81 2.04 8.51
CA VAL A 96 -10.68 1.34 7.55
C VAL A 96 -11.56 0.32 8.27
N PHE A 97 -10.97 -0.60 9.05
CA PHE A 97 -11.72 -1.61 9.79
C PHE A 97 -12.72 -0.99 10.76
N ALA A 98 -12.31 0.02 11.52
CA ALA A 98 -13.20 0.73 12.44
C ALA A 98 -14.37 1.43 11.71
N ALA A 99 -14.14 2.00 10.51
CA ALA A 99 -15.21 2.57 9.70
C ALA A 99 -16.19 1.49 9.22
N LEU A 100 -15.69 0.34 8.76
CA LEU A 100 -16.52 -0.78 8.33
C LEU A 100 -17.39 -1.32 9.48
N GLU A 101 -16.82 -1.47 10.68
CA GLU A 101 -17.56 -1.91 11.87
C GLU A 101 -18.68 -0.93 12.25
N ARG A 102 -18.39 0.38 12.28
CA ARG A 102 -19.40 1.42 12.58
C ARG A 102 -20.52 1.49 11.56
N MET A 103 -20.24 1.11 10.31
CA MET A 103 -21.20 1.05 9.23
C MET A 103 -21.97 -0.28 9.16
N GLU A 104 -21.77 -1.18 10.12
CA GLU A 104 -22.35 -2.53 10.11
C GLU A 104 -21.92 -3.36 8.89
N LEU A 105 -20.73 -3.08 8.35
CA LEU A 105 -20.08 -3.80 7.24
C LEU A 105 -19.04 -4.80 7.75
N ALA A 106 -19.32 -5.48 8.86
CA ALA A 106 -18.40 -6.46 9.44
C ALA A 106 -18.02 -7.58 8.46
N GLY A 107 -18.96 -8.03 7.60
CA GLY A 107 -18.65 -9.01 6.55
C GLY A 107 -17.62 -8.51 5.53
N CYS A 108 -17.64 -7.21 5.20
CA CYS A 108 -16.63 -6.59 4.34
C CYS A 108 -15.28 -6.48 5.05
N ALA A 109 -15.27 -6.18 6.35
CA ALA A 109 -14.06 -6.14 7.15
C ALA A 109 -13.36 -7.51 7.18
N GLU A 110 -14.12 -8.59 7.38
CA GLU A 110 -13.58 -9.95 7.35
C GLU A 110 -13.06 -10.34 5.96
N ALA A 111 -13.80 -10.03 4.90
CA ALA A 111 -13.34 -10.27 3.53
C ALA A 111 -12.04 -9.50 3.22
N LEU A 112 -11.94 -8.25 3.67
CA LEU A 112 -10.73 -7.44 3.54
C LEU A 112 -9.56 -8.08 4.30
N ARG A 113 -9.75 -8.53 5.55
CA ARG A 113 -8.70 -9.22 6.33
C ARG A 113 -8.17 -10.47 5.63
N GLN A 114 -9.04 -11.23 4.95
CA GLN A 114 -8.65 -12.43 4.20
C GLN A 114 -7.91 -12.11 2.90
N SER A 115 -8.22 -10.97 2.27
CA SER A 115 -7.57 -10.53 1.03
C SER A 115 -6.18 -9.92 1.26
N LEU A 116 -5.95 -9.37 2.45
CA LEU A 116 -4.67 -8.80 2.83
C LEU A 116 -3.74 -9.94 3.30
N PRO A 117 -2.46 -9.95 2.87
CA PRO A 117 -1.51 -10.92 3.39
C PRO A 117 -1.39 -10.71 4.90
N VAL A 118 -1.62 -11.77 5.66
CA VAL A 118 -1.12 -11.88 7.03
C VAL A 118 0.39 -11.65 6.94
N GLY A 119 0.87 -10.58 7.58
CA GLY A 119 2.31 -10.33 7.66
C GLY A 119 3.05 -11.54 8.23
N PRO A 120 4.34 -11.72 7.91
CA PRO A 120 5.14 -12.85 8.39
C PRO A 120 5.24 -12.90 9.93
#